data_AF-A0A246PKK8-F1
#
_entry.id   AF-A0A246PKK8-F1
#
_cell.length_a   1.000
_cell.length_b   1.000
_cell.length_c   1.000
_cell.angle_alpha   90.00
_cell.angle_beta   90.00
_cell.angle_gamma   90.00
#
_symmetry.space_group_name_H-M   'P 1'
#
loop_
_entity.id
_entity.type
_entity.pdbx_description
1 polymer ?
#
loop_
_entity_poly.entity_id
_entity_poly.type
_entity_poly.pdbx_seq_one_letter_code
_entity_poly.pdbx_strand_id
1 'polypeptide(L)'
;MGKEHRERYVKKIAGVITTKRKYPTGYLVVGEYDLSLEFQKEMKDMLDHEDIVSCHLDFNKYDSEADCLVSLKRAKKKLGESRGSGKLLILVITAFDRLTKKYMDAVQQLIGCNAIGINLFISANAPLVHLVGLTEYMITFDSTAKVLSEFYRYNTQQVICSLYNETLARNFNRAWR
;
A
#
# COMPACT_ATOMS: atom_id res chain seq x y z
N MET A 1 -21.59 6.28 -1.60
CA MET A 1 -20.45 6.47 -2.52
C MET A 1 -20.98 6.68 -3.92
N GLY A 2 -20.63 7.78 -4.58
CA GLY A 2 -20.56 7.74 -6.04
C GLY A 2 -19.43 6.77 -6.41
N LYS A 3 -19.76 5.54 -6.81
CA LYS A 3 -18.79 4.49 -7.19
C LYS A 3 -17.67 5.02 -8.10
N GLU A 4 -18.02 5.99 -8.93
CA GLU A 4 -17.15 6.67 -9.90
C GLU A 4 -16.01 7.53 -9.29
N HIS A 5 -16.18 8.17 -8.12
CA HIS A 5 -15.11 8.98 -7.53
C HIS A 5 -14.01 8.12 -6.90
N ARG A 6 -14.41 7.09 -6.15
CA ARG A 6 -13.49 6.11 -5.57
C ARG A 6 -12.75 5.34 -6.67
N GLU A 7 -13.47 4.90 -7.70
CA GLU A 7 -12.86 4.19 -8.83
C GLU A 7 -11.81 5.05 -9.55
N ARG A 8 -12.10 6.34 -9.80
CA ARG A 8 -11.11 7.28 -10.37
C ARG A 8 -9.89 7.46 -9.47
N TYR A 9 -10.09 7.55 -8.16
CA TYR A 9 -9.01 7.66 -7.18
C TYR A 9 -8.10 6.43 -7.21
N VAL A 10 -8.68 5.23 -7.12
CA VAL A 10 -7.96 3.95 -7.19
C VAL A 10 -7.20 3.81 -8.51
N LYS A 11 -7.86 4.09 -9.65
CA LYS A 11 -7.23 4.05 -10.98
C LYS A 11 -6.03 4.98 -11.09
N LYS A 12 -6.11 6.19 -10.50
CA LYS A 12 -5.00 7.14 -10.50
C LYS A 12 -3.80 6.61 -9.71
N ILE A 13 -4.04 6.01 -8.54
CA ILE A 13 -2.97 5.41 -7.72
C ILE A 13 -2.36 4.21 -8.43
N ALA A 14 -3.18 3.32 -8.98
CA ALA A 14 -2.72 2.18 -9.77
C ALA A 14 -1.83 2.64 -10.93
N GLY A 15 -2.25 3.66 -11.69
CA GLY A 15 -1.41 4.23 -12.76
C GLY A 15 -0.04 4.72 -12.28
N VAL A 16 0.05 5.31 -11.09
CA VAL A 16 1.35 5.72 -10.52
C VAL A 16 2.19 4.52 -10.10
N ILE A 17 1.58 3.49 -9.52
CA ILE A 17 2.25 2.25 -9.10
C ILE A 17 2.80 1.48 -10.29
N THR A 18 2.03 1.40 -11.38
CA THR A 18 2.39 0.62 -12.57
C THR A 18 3.28 1.39 -13.55
N THR A 19 3.50 2.68 -13.32
CA THR A 19 4.43 3.48 -14.12
C THR A 19 5.85 2.92 -14.01
N LYS A 20 6.45 2.58 -15.15
CA LYS A 20 7.82 2.07 -15.21
C LYS A 20 8.80 3.11 -14.68
N ARG A 21 9.61 2.71 -13.69
CA ARG A 21 10.63 3.55 -13.05
C ARG A 21 12.00 2.89 -13.12
N LYS A 22 13.04 3.71 -12.96
CA LYS A 22 14.43 3.25 -12.93
C LYS A 22 14.74 2.43 -11.67
N TYR A 23 14.06 2.71 -10.57
CA TYR A 23 14.27 2.08 -9.27
C TYR A 23 12.93 1.56 -8.70
N PRO A 24 12.96 0.46 -7.92
CA PRO A 24 11.76 -0.01 -7.23
C PRO A 24 11.27 1.05 -6.27
N THR A 25 9.95 1.18 -6.19
CA THR A 25 9.26 2.20 -5.42
C THR A 25 8.42 1.54 -4.33
N GLY A 26 8.44 2.13 -3.15
CA GLY A 26 7.57 1.71 -2.05
C GLY A 26 6.39 2.67 -1.85
N TYR A 27 5.28 2.09 -1.44
CA TYR A 27 4.01 2.77 -1.16
C TYR A 27 3.52 2.29 0.20
N LEU A 28 3.23 3.23 1.10
CA LEU A 28 2.69 2.95 2.43
C LEU A 28 1.22 3.37 2.51
N VAL A 29 0.33 2.45 2.81
CA VAL A 29 -1.06 2.74 3.19
C VAL A 29 -1.11 2.85 4.70
N VAL A 30 -1.60 3.98 5.21
CA VAL A 30 -1.72 4.26 6.64
C VAL A 30 -3.14 4.68 6.96
N GLY A 31 -3.73 4.09 7.98
CA GLY A 31 -5.03 4.54 8.50
C GLY A 31 -5.84 3.38 9.02
N GLU A 32 -7.12 3.63 9.26
CA GLU A 32 -8.03 2.63 9.81
C GLU A 32 -7.98 1.31 9.04
N TYR A 33 -7.97 0.21 9.79
CA TYR A 33 -7.76 -1.14 9.27
C TYR A 33 -8.76 -1.49 8.15
N ASP A 34 -10.05 -1.27 8.39
CA ASP A 34 -11.10 -1.67 7.46
C ASP A 34 -11.02 -0.91 6.13
N LEU A 35 -10.74 0.39 6.17
CA LEU A 35 -10.56 1.23 4.98
C LEU A 35 -9.29 0.84 4.22
N SER A 36 -8.18 0.63 4.93
CA SER A 36 -6.90 0.22 4.35
C SER A 36 -6.99 -1.18 3.72
N LEU A 37 -7.77 -2.08 4.31
CA LEU A 37 -8.01 -3.43 3.80
C LEU A 37 -8.92 -3.41 2.55
N GLU A 38 -10.01 -2.64 2.59
CA GLU A 38 -10.90 -2.47 1.43
C GLU A 38 -10.13 -1.91 0.24
N PHE A 39 -9.35 -0.85 0.47
CA PHE A 39 -8.51 -0.25 -0.55
C PHE A 39 -7.46 -1.22 -1.11
N GLN A 40 -6.82 -2.02 -0.26
CA GLN A 40 -5.87 -3.04 -0.73
C GLN A 40 -6.52 -4.13 -1.58
N LYS A 41 -7.75 -4.53 -1.29
CA LYS A 41 -8.50 -5.48 -2.13
C LYS A 41 -8.76 -4.88 -3.52
N GLU A 42 -9.19 -3.62 -3.57
CA GLU A 42 -9.39 -2.91 -4.85
C GLU A 42 -8.08 -2.77 -5.63
N MET A 43 -6.98 -2.45 -4.94
CA MET A 43 -5.66 -2.36 -5.56
C MET A 43 -5.15 -3.71 -6.04
N LYS A 44 -5.43 -4.79 -5.32
CA LYS A 44 -5.06 -6.14 -5.75
C LYS A 44 -5.66 -6.48 -7.11
N ASP A 45 -6.95 -6.21 -7.30
CA ASP A 45 -7.63 -6.46 -8.57
C ASP A 45 -7.05 -5.61 -9.70
N MET A 46 -6.65 -4.36 -9.41
CA MET A 46 -6.02 -3.45 -10.38
C MET A 46 -4.57 -3.84 -10.73
N LEU A 47 -3.88 -4.55 -9.85
CA LEU A 47 -2.48 -4.96 -10.02
C LEU A 47 -2.34 -6.39 -10.56
N ASP A 48 -3.45 -7.13 -10.71
CA ASP A 48 -3.45 -8.49 -11.26
C ASP A 48 -3.67 -8.45 -12.78
N HIS A 49 -2.62 -8.07 -13.52
CA HIS A 49 -2.63 -8.08 -14.99
C HIS A 49 -1.28 -8.52 -15.57
N GLU A 50 -1.25 -8.75 -16.89
CA GLU A 50 -0.19 -9.50 -17.56
C GLU A 50 1.23 -8.92 -17.40
N ASP A 51 1.38 -7.62 -17.20
CA ASP A 51 2.67 -6.93 -17.06
C ASP A 51 3.20 -6.90 -15.62
N ILE A 52 2.46 -7.47 -14.67
CA ILE A 52 2.79 -7.42 -13.24
C ILE A 52 2.88 -8.83 -12.67
N VAL A 53 3.93 -9.07 -11.90
CA VAL A 53 4.03 -10.24 -11.03
C VAL A 53 3.84 -9.74 -9.60
N SER A 54 2.66 -9.97 -9.05
CA SER A 54 2.32 -9.57 -7.69
C SER A 54 2.37 -10.76 -6.71
N CYS A 55 2.83 -10.52 -5.50
CA CYS A 55 2.71 -11.47 -4.39
C CYS A 55 2.04 -10.79 -3.21
N HIS A 56 0.95 -11.36 -2.73
CA HIS A 56 0.12 -10.78 -1.68
C HIS A 56 0.29 -11.56 -0.37
N LEU A 57 0.68 -10.87 0.68
CA LEU A 57 0.80 -11.40 2.03
C LEU A 57 -0.16 -10.64 2.94
N ASP A 58 -1.13 -11.35 3.50
CA ASP A 58 -1.99 -10.79 4.54
C ASP A 58 -1.46 -11.25 5.89
N PHE A 59 -0.80 -10.35 6.61
CA PHE A 59 -0.20 -10.72 7.88
C PHE A 59 -1.22 -11.13 8.93
N ASN A 60 -2.50 -10.78 8.80
CA ASN A 60 -3.54 -11.23 9.72
C ASN A 60 -3.90 -12.71 9.58
N LYS A 61 -3.49 -13.37 8.48
CA LYS A 61 -3.79 -14.80 8.24
C LYS A 61 -2.81 -15.78 8.85
N TYR A 62 -1.69 -15.30 9.40
CA TYR A 62 -0.70 -16.16 10.03
C TYR A 62 -1.00 -16.34 11.52
N ASP A 63 -0.40 -17.31 12.19
CA ASP A 63 -0.62 -17.50 13.64
C ASP A 63 0.44 -16.74 14.46
N SER A 64 1.64 -16.53 13.88
CA SER A 64 2.76 -15.91 14.57
C SER A 64 3.57 -14.93 13.69
N GLU A 65 4.36 -14.06 14.33
CA GLU A 65 5.31 -13.19 13.61
C GLU A 65 6.39 -13.99 12.87
N ALA A 66 6.73 -15.19 13.37
CA ALA A 66 7.69 -16.08 12.71
C ALA A 66 7.13 -16.58 11.36
N ASP A 67 5.84 -16.92 11.31
CA ASP A 67 5.17 -17.34 10.08
C ASP A 67 5.05 -16.19 9.07
N CYS A 68 4.80 -14.96 9.55
CA CYS A 68 4.86 -13.76 8.71
C CYS A 68 6.26 -13.63 8.05
N LEU A 69 7.33 -13.77 8.83
CA LEU A 69 8.71 -13.70 8.32
C LEU A 69 9.04 -14.82 7.33
N VAL A 70 8.63 -16.05 7.61
CA VAL A 70 8.84 -17.18 6.71
C VAL A 70 8.11 -16.93 5.38
N SER A 71 6.87 -16.46 5.44
CA SER A 71 6.07 -16.13 4.26
C SER A 71 6.66 -14.97 3.47
N LEU A 72 7.17 -13.95 4.15
CA LEU A 72 7.90 -12.83 3.54
C LEU A 72 9.15 -13.30 2.78
N LYS A 73 9.97 -14.17 3.39
CA LYS A 73 11.15 -14.77 2.74
C LYS A 73 10.76 -15.58 1.51
N ARG A 74 9.69 -16.38 1.60
CA ARG A 74 9.17 -17.17 0.46
C ARG A 74 8.68 -16.27 -0.67
N ALA A 75 7.93 -15.21 -0.36
CA ALA A 75 7.45 -14.24 -1.33
C ALA A 75 8.60 -13.54 -2.06
N LYS A 76 9.62 -13.09 -1.32
CA LYS A 76 10.85 -12.51 -1.90
C LYS A 76 11.51 -13.48 -2.88
N LYS A 77 11.67 -14.75 -2.51
CA LYS A 77 12.27 -15.77 -3.38
C LYS A 77 11.44 -15.94 -4.67
N LYS A 78 10.13 -16.14 -4.53
CA LYS A 78 9.21 -16.31 -5.67
C LYS A 78 9.24 -15.13 -6.64
N LEU A 79 9.19 -13.91 -6.12
CA LEU A 79 9.29 -12.70 -6.95
C LEU A 79 10.69 -12.57 -7.59
N GLY A 80 11.75 -12.90 -6.85
CA GLY A 80 13.12 -12.87 -7.34
C GLY A 80 13.38 -13.80 -8.53
N GLU A 81 12.72 -14.96 -8.58
CA GLU A 81 12.76 -15.89 -9.72
C GLU A 81 12.21 -15.25 -11.01
N SER A 82 11.36 -14.22 -10.88
CA SER A 82 10.75 -13.50 -12.01
C SER A 82 11.53 -12.25 -12.44
N ARG A 83 12.70 -11.96 -11.87
CA ARG A 83 13.49 -10.73 -12.15
C ARG A 83 13.87 -10.55 -13.61
N GLY A 84 14.06 -11.64 -14.35
CA GLY A 84 14.39 -11.61 -15.78
C GLY A 84 13.19 -11.44 -16.72
N SER A 85 11.96 -11.42 -16.21
CA SER A 85 10.74 -11.42 -17.03
C SER A 85 10.44 -10.08 -17.73
N GLY A 86 11.11 -9.00 -17.33
CA GLY A 86 10.81 -7.63 -17.79
C GLY A 86 9.52 -7.03 -17.20
N LYS A 87 8.75 -7.83 -16.44
CA LYS A 87 7.52 -7.42 -15.76
C LYS A 87 7.80 -6.62 -14.50
N LEU A 88 6.83 -5.82 -14.06
CA LEU A 88 6.89 -5.14 -12.77
C LEU A 88 6.70 -6.17 -11.65
N LEU A 89 7.66 -6.26 -10.74
CA LEU A 89 7.54 -7.10 -9.56
C LEU A 89 7.00 -6.27 -8.40
N ILE A 90 5.96 -6.75 -7.71
CA ILE A 90 5.41 -6.06 -6.56
C ILE A 90 5.07 -7.02 -5.42
N LEU A 91 5.51 -6.66 -4.22
CA LEU A 91 5.15 -7.32 -2.98
C LEU A 91 4.11 -6.48 -2.25
N VAL A 92 2.93 -7.06 -2.06
CA VAL A 92 1.81 -6.46 -1.34
C VAL A 92 1.75 -7.07 0.06
N ILE A 93 1.77 -6.24 1.10
CA ILE A 93 1.67 -6.68 2.50
C ILE A 93 0.55 -5.94 3.22
N THR A 94 -0.43 -6.68 3.71
CA THR A 94 -1.49 -6.17 4.57
C THR A 94 -1.11 -6.36 6.05
N ALA A 95 -1.40 -5.37 6.88
CA ALA A 95 -1.23 -5.39 8.35
C ALA A 95 0.22 -5.62 8.82
N PHE A 96 1.16 -4.84 8.29
CA PHE A 96 2.58 -4.94 8.65
C PHE A 96 2.85 -4.64 10.14
N ASP A 97 2.03 -3.80 10.74
CA ASP A 97 2.03 -3.45 12.16
C ASP A 97 1.71 -4.62 13.10
N ARG A 98 1.28 -5.78 12.58
CA ARG A 98 1.22 -7.03 13.36
C ARG A 98 2.60 -7.48 13.86
N LEU A 99 3.68 -7.06 13.20
CA LEU A 99 5.04 -7.35 13.64
C LEU A 99 5.46 -6.38 14.75
N THR A 100 5.53 -6.88 15.98
CA THR A 100 5.97 -6.10 17.14
C THR A 100 7.43 -6.37 17.50
N LYS A 101 7.83 -7.64 17.61
CA LYS A 101 9.18 -8.05 18.05
C LYS A 101 10.12 -8.31 16.88
N LYS A 102 9.56 -8.81 15.77
CA LYS A 102 10.27 -9.20 14.54
C LYS A 102 10.25 -8.13 13.47
N TYR A 103 9.87 -6.92 13.86
CA TYR A 103 9.74 -5.78 12.97
C TYR A 103 11.02 -5.51 12.16
N MET A 104 12.18 -5.41 12.83
CA MET A 104 13.45 -5.14 12.14
C MET A 104 13.91 -6.27 11.23
N ASP A 105 13.66 -7.53 11.62
CA ASP A 105 13.94 -8.71 10.79
C ASP A 105 13.14 -8.63 9.47
N ALA A 106 11.89 -8.17 9.53
CA ALA A 106 11.05 -7.98 8.35
C ALA A 106 11.52 -6.79 7.50
N VAL A 107 11.87 -5.66 8.12
CA VAL A 107 12.44 -4.50 7.40
C VAL A 107 13.70 -4.90 6.63
N GLN A 108 14.58 -5.72 7.21
CA GLN A 108 15.75 -6.25 6.50
C GLN A 108 15.35 -7.08 5.27
N GLN A 109 14.27 -7.87 5.34
CA GLN A 109 13.76 -8.57 4.16
C GLN A 109 13.26 -7.60 3.10
N LEU A 110 12.54 -6.54 3.49
CA LEU A 110 12.02 -5.52 2.57
C LEU A 110 13.15 -4.72 1.88
N ILE A 111 14.20 -4.35 2.61
CA ILE A 111 15.42 -3.77 2.02
C ILE A 111 15.97 -4.72 0.94
N GLY A 112 16.03 -6.02 1.27
CA GLY A 112 16.47 -7.04 0.34
C GLY A 112 15.54 -7.24 -0.87
N CYS A 113 14.25 -6.93 -0.76
CA CYS A 113 13.31 -6.91 -1.89
C CYS A 113 13.61 -5.73 -2.83
N ASN A 114 13.74 -4.52 -2.28
CA ASN A 114 14.12 -3.33 -3.05
C ASN A 114 15.48 -3.53 -3.74
N ALA A 115 16.47 -4.12 -3.07
CA ALA A 115 17.79 -4.36 -3.65
C ALA A 115 17.76 -5.25 -4.91
N ILE A 116 16.74 -6.09 -5.07
CA ILE A 116 16.59 -6.97 -6.24
C ILE A 116 15.51 -6.49 -7.22
N GLY A 117 14.98 -5.28 -7.06
CA GLY A 117 14.05 -4.67 -8.01
C GLY A 117 12.57 -4.95 -7.75
N ILE A 118 12.19 -5.38 -6.54
CA ILE A 118 10.80 -5.61 -6.16
C ILE A 118 10.21 -4.32 -5.56
N ASN A 119 9.08 -3.86 -6.10
CA ASN A 119 8.31 -2.75 -5.54
C ASN A 119 7.55 -3.19 -4.29
N LEU A 120 7.28 -2.26 -3.38
CA LEU A 120 6.62 -2.55 -2.10
C LEU A 120 5.29 -1.81 -2.00
N PHE A 121 4.23 -2.51 -1.64
CA PHE A 121 2.93 -1.90 -1.35
C PHE A 121 2.45 -2.43 0.01
N ILE A 122 2.61 -1.63 1.05
CA ILE A 122 2.52 -2.09 2.44
C ILE A 122 1.42 -1.31 3.14
N SER A 123 0.63 -1.96 4.00
CA SER A 123 -0.29 -1.27 4.90
C SER A 123 0.05 -1.44 6.36
N ALA A 124 -0.30 -0.43 7.15
CA ALA A 124 -0.25 -0.46 8.60
C ALA A 124 -1.31 0.50 9.17
N ASN A 125 -1.75 0.26 10.41
CA ASN A 125 -2.73 1.16 11.04
C ASN A 125 -2.11 2.50 11.49
N ALA A 126 -0.79 2.57 11.61
CA ALA A 126 -0.06 3.75 12.03
C ALA A 126 1.15 4.01 11.12
N PRO A 127 1.63 5.27 11.02
CA PRO A 127 2.87 5.57 10.32
C PRO A 127 4.05 4.80 10.93
N LEU A 128 4.81 4.11 10.08
CA LEU A 128 5.95 3.32 10.49
C LEU A 128 7.25 3.99 10.06
N VAL A 129 7.92 4.68 10.99
CA VAL A 129 9.13 5.48 10.74
C VAL A 129 10.24 4.68 10.03
N HIS A 130 10.35 3.40 10.32
CA HIS A 130 11.37 2.53 9.73
C HIS A 130 11.08 2.14 8.27
N LEU A 131 9.86 2.37 7.77
CA LEU A 131 9.52 2.17 6.35
C LEU A 131 9.76 3.43 5.52
N VAL A 132 10.02 4.59 6.14
CA VAL A 132 10.21 5.87 5.43
C VAL A 132 11.35 5.79 4.40
N GLY A 133 12.44 5.08 4.71
CA GLY A 133 13.54 4.87 3.76
C GLY A 133 13.23 3.88 2.63
N LEU A 134 12.10 3.18 2.72
CA LEU A 134 11.66 2.17 1.76
C LEU A 134 10.46 2.62 0.94
N THR A 135 9.78 3.71 1.33
CA THR A 135 8.57 4.20 0.68
C THR A 135 8.75 5.63 0.17
N GLU A 136 8.33 5.86 -1.07
CA GLU A 136 8.35 7.19 -1.69
C GLU A 136 6.99 7.87 -1.59
N TYR A 137 5.92 7.07 -1.49
CA TYR A 137 4.54 7.54 -1.42
C TYR A 137 3.83 7.03 -0.18
N MET A 138 2.86 7.81 0.26
CA MET A 138 1.94 7.44 1.32
C MET A 138 0.50 7.69 0.88
N ILE A 139 -0.38 6.80 1.33
CA ILE A 139 -1.82 6.82 1.12
C ILE A 139 -2.44 6.81 2.51
N THR A 140 -3.07 7.91 2.92
CA THR A 140 -3.69 8.00 4.25
C THR A 140 -5.17 7.65 4.19
N PHE A 141 -5.74 7.17 5.29
CA PHE A 141 -7.18 7.04 5.47
C PHE A 141 -7.59 7.57 6.85
N ASP A 142 -8.55 8.50 6.86
CA ASP A 142 -9.15 9.07 8.06
C ASP A 142 -10.66 9.21 7.86
N SER A 143 -11.45 8.37 8.51
CA SER A 143 -12.92 8.40 8.36
C SER A 143 -13.57 9.63 9.01
N THR A 144 -12.85 10.32 9.88
CA THR A 144 -13.33 11.47 10.66
C THR A 144 -13.05 12.81 9.97
N ALA A 145 -12.15 12.81 8.98
CA ALA A 145 -11.76 14.00 8.23
C ALA A 145 -12.63 14.25 6.99
N LYS A 146 -12.72 15.53 6.60
CA LYS A 146 -13.37 15.95 5.34
C LYS A 146 -12.68 15.34 4.12
N VAL A 147 -11.36 15.20 4.17
CA VAL A 147 -10.58 14.43 3.19
C VAL A 147 -10.44 13.03 3.76
N LEU A 148 -11.11 12.06 3.12
CA LEU A 148 -11.09 10.67 3.54
C LEU A 148 -9.72 10.03 3.32
N SER A 149 -9.07 10.36 2.20
CA SER A 149 -7.78 9.79 1.84
C SER A 149 -6.93 10.76 1.03
N GLU A 150 -5.64 10.80 1.31
CA GLU A 150 -4.67 11.53 0.51
C GLU A 150 -3.59 10.59 0.01
N PHE A 151 -3.32 10.66 -1.30
CA PHE A 151 -2.16 10.06 -1.91
C PHE A 151 -1.13 11.15 -2.17
N TYR A 152 0.04 11.03 -1.54
CA TYR A 152 1.08 12.05 -1.63
C TYR A 152 2.48 11.47 -1.66
N ARG A 153 3.43 12.25 -2.16
CA ARG A 153 4.87 11.90 -2.17
C ARG A 153 5.51 12.33 -0.85
N TYR A 154 6.10 11.40 -0.13
CA TYR A 154 6.59 11.60 1.24
C TYR A 154 7.64 12.70 1.33
N ASN A 155 8.65 12.66 0.45
CA ASN A 155 9.79 13.59 0.49
C ASN A 155 9.43 15.04 0.17
N THR A 156 8.43 15.26 -0.67
CA THR A 156 8.02 16.62 -1.09
C THR A 156 6.75 17.09 -0.40
N GLN A 157 6.11 16.22 0.39
CA GLN A 157 4.77 16.43 0.95
C GLN A 157 3.73 16.87 -0.10
N GLN A 158 3.96 16.51 -1.36
CA GLN A 158 3.11 16.93 -2.46
C GLN A 158 1.92 15.97 -2.58
N VAL A 159 0.72 16.50 -2.35
CA VAL A 159 -0.54 15.78 -2.61
C VAL A 159 -0.73 15.60 -4.11
N ILE A 160 -0.96 14.35 -4.53
CA ILE A 160 -1.14 13.95 -5.93
C ILE A 160 -2.63 13.84 -6.25
N CYS A 161 -3.40 13.27 -5.33
CA CYS A 161 -4.84 13.28 -5.36
C CYS A 161 -5.42 13.01 -3.97
N SER A 162 -6.67 13.43 -3.80
CA SER A 162 -7.42 13.25 -2.57
C SER A 162 -8.78 12.62 -2.89
N LEU A 163 -9.30 11.87 -1.92
CA LEU A 163 -10.66 11.35 -1.88
C LEU A 163 -11.40 12.07 -0.75
N TYR A 164 -12.55 12.67 -1.03
CA TYR A 164 -13.32 13.41 -0.03
C TYR A 164 -14.39 12.53 0.64
N ASN A 165 -14.65 12.83 1.92
CA ASN A 165 -15.69 12.18 2.71
C ASN A 165 -17.07 12.79 2.39
N GLU A 166 -17.84 12.09 1.56
CA GLU A 166 -19.19 12.53 1.14
C GLU A 166 -20.17 12.63 2.32
N THR A 167 -20.01 11.80 3.36
CA THR A 167 -20.91 11.80 4.54
C THR A 167 -20.77 13.10 5.32
N LEU A 168 -19.55 13.54 5.56
CA LEU A 168 -19.27 14.81 6.23
C LEU A 168 -19.57 16.02 5.34
N ALA A 169 -19.35 15.90 4.02
CA ALA A 169 -19.70 16.95 3.06
C ALA A 169 -21.23 17.19 2.98
N ARG A 170 -22.05 16.15 3.13
CA ARG A 170 -23.52 16.27 3.15
C ARG A 170 -24.07 16.86 4.43
N ASN A 171 -23.45 16.58 5.57
CA ASN A 171 -23.88 17.12 6.88
C ASN A 171 -23.68 18.63 6.98
N PHE A 172 -22.65 19.18 6.33
CA PHE A 172 -22.46 20.63 6.20
C PHE A 172 -23.62 21.31 5.45
N ASN A 173 -24.16 20.70 4.41
CA ASN A 173 -25.27 21.28 3.63
C ASN A 173 -26.64 21.17 4.32
N ARG A 174 -26.77 20.33 5.36
CA ARG A 174 -28.01 20.21 6.16
C ARG A 174 -28.02 21.11 7.40
N ALA A 175 -26.86 21.53 7.90
CA ALA A 175 -26.77 22.40 9.08
C ALA A 175 -27.10 23.89 8.80
N TRP A 176 -27.29 24.25 7.52
CA TRP A 176 -27.63 25.61 7.07
C TRP A 176 -29.01 25.68 6.39
N ARG A 177 -29.94 24.79 6.75
CA ARG A 177 -31.36 24.86 6.35
C ARG A 177 -32.26 24.90 7.56
#